data_AF-A0A847BH58-F1
#
_entry.id   AF-A0A847BH58-F1
#
_cell.length_a   1.000
_cell.length_b   1.000
_cell.length_c   1.000
_cell.angle_alpha   90.00
_cell.angle_beta   90.00
_cell.angle_gamma   90.00
#
_symmetry.space_group_name_H-M   'P 1'
#
loop_
_entity.id
_entity.type
_entity.pdbx_description
1 polymer ?
#
loop_
_entity_poly.entity_id
_entity_poly.type
_entity_poly.pdbx_seq_one_letter_code
_entity_poly.pdbx_strand_id
1 'polypeptide(L)'
;MISSYTKTQRRINGSLAGIMFTVGLAMTGYGAFNIVSDISAEPPRELFSQELVSRCETSLMQAELFPERMPDGVIDVSGVSLDKPLLTLSQASVAIQQCAGFTLDTFCMGDGCETSPPLHFTLIPTEATR
;
A
#
# COMPACT_ATOMS: atom_id res chain seq x y z
N MET A 1 21.60 -27.24 63.38
CA MET A 1 21.97 -25.98 62.68
C MET A 1 21.62 -26.10 61.19
N ILE A 2 20.37 -25.86 60.76
CA ILE A 2 19.98 -25.93 59.32
C ILE A 2 19.09 -24.72 58.89
N SER A 3 18.71 -23.84 59.82
CA SER A 3 17.65 -22.84 59.59
C SER A 3 18.09 -21.52 58.91
N SER A 4 19.39 -21.22 58.80
CA SER A 4 19.87 -19.93 58.24
C SER A 4 20.14 -19.93 56.73
N TYR A 5 20.38 -21.09 56.11
CA TYR A 5 20.76 -21.14 54.68
C TYR A 5 19.59 -20.89 53.72
N THR A 6 18.37 -21.28 54.12
CA THR A 6 17.17 -21.17 53.28
C THR A 6 16.64 -19.73 53.17
N LYS A 7 16.86 -18.90 54.20
CA LYS A 7 16.46 -17.47 54.19
C LYS A 7 17.31 -16.63 53.25
N THR A 8 18.62 -16.90 53.18
CA THR A 8 19.55 -16.17 52.31
C THR A 8 19.38 -16.58 50.84
N GLN A 9 19.17 -17.87 50.55
CA GLN A 9 18.89 -18.35 49.19
C GLN A 9 17.61 -17.76 48.58
N ARG A 10 16.53 -17.60 49.37
CA ARG A 10 15.29 -16.95 48.89
C ARG A 10 15.48 -15.49 48.49
N ARG A 11 16.34 -14.73 49.20
CA ARG A 11 16.65 -13.34 48.86
C ARG A 11 17.49 -13.23 47.59
N ILE A 12 18.46 -14.13 47.42
CA ILE A 12 19.32 -14.16 46.22
C ILE A 12 18.50 -14.53 44.98
N ASN A 13 17.63 -15.55 45.06
CA ASN A 13 16.75 -15.92 43.95
C ASN A 13 15.75 -14.82 43.59
N GLY A 14 15.21 -14.11 44.59
CA GLY A 14 14.33 -12.95 44.35
C GLY A 14 15.05 -11.79 43.66
N SER A 15 16.29 -11.51 44.06
CA SER A 15 17.12 -10.47 43.43
C SER A 15 17.49 -10.83 42.00
N LEU A 16 17.83 -12.10 41.74
CA LEU A 16 18.18 -12.57 40.40
C LEU A 16 16.98 -12.52 39.45
N ALA A 17 15.79 -12.89 39.94
CA ALA A 17 14.55 -12.80 39.18
C ALA A 17 14.18 -11.35 38.81
N GLY A 18 14.39 -10.39 39.72
CA GLY A 18 14.17 -8.97 39.45
C GLY A 18 15.11 -8.40 38.38
N ILE A 19 16.38 -8.82 38.38
CA ILE A 19 17.35 -8.42 37.36
C ILE A 19 16.99 -9.03 35.99
N MET A 20 16.61 -10.31 35.95
CA MET A 20 16.17 -10.94 34.70
C MET A 20 14.93 -10.26 34.10
N PHE A 21 13.97 -9.85 34.94
CA PHE A 21 12.78 -9.16 34.47
C PHE A 21 13.09 -7.79 33.87
N THR A 22 13.96 -7.00 34.52
CA THR A 22 14.36 -5.67 34.03
C THR A 22 15.16 -5.74 32.73
N VAL A 23 16.06 -6.72 32.59
CA VAL A 23 16.79 -6.95 31.34
C VAL A 23 15.86 -7.38 30.21
N GLY A 24 14.91 -8.28 30.48
CA GLY A 24 13.90 -8.67 29.49
C GLY A 24 13.04 -7.50 29.03
N LEU A 25 12.64 -6.63 29.95
CA LEU A 25 11.82 -5.44 29.64
C LEU A 25 12.61 -4.41 28.81
N ALA A 26 13.90 -4.23 29.11
CA ALA A 26 14.80 -3.39 28.32
C ALA A 26 15.01 -3.92 26.89
N MET A 27 15.25 -5.23 26.73
CA MET A 27 15.35 -5.89 25.42
C MET A 27 14.06 -5.74 24.60
N THR A 28 12.90 -5.89 25.24
CA THR A 28 11.60 -5.73 24.59
C THR A 28 11.37 -4.28 24.15
N GLY A 29 11.73 -3.30 24.99
CA GLY A 29 11.66 -1.88 24.65
C GLY A 29 12.60 -1.50 23.51
N TYR A 30 13.82 -2.05 23.48
CA TYR A 30 14.78 -1.83 22.39
C TYR A 30 14.35 -2.49 21.08
N GLY A 31 13.77 -3.71 21.14
CA GLY A 31 13.18 -4.37 19.98
C GLY A 31 11.99 -3.59 19.40
N ALA A 32 11.08 -3.14 20.28
CA ALA A 32 9.95 -2.31 19.87
C ALA A 32 10.40 -0.95 19.29
N PHE A 33 11.44 -0.33 19.86
CA PHE A 33 12.01 0.91 19.33
C PHE A 33 12.58 0.70 17.91
N ASN A 34 13.33 -0.38 17.66
CA ASN A 34 13.85 -0.65 16.31
C ASN A 34 12.74 -0.91 15.28
N ILE A 35 11.69 -1.65 15.66
CA ILE A 35 10.55 -1.90 14.79
C ILE A 35 9.81 -0.59 14.47
N VAL A 36 9.59 0.26 15.49
CA VAL A 36 8.89 1.55 15.31
C VAL A 36 9.76 2.55 14.56
N SER A 37 11.08 2.56 14.75
CA SER A 37 11.99 3.44 14.01
C SER A 37 12.10 3.05 12.53
N ASP A 38 12.01 1.76 12.18
CA ASP A 38 11.95 1.32 10.78
C ASP A 38 10.61 1.68 10.12
N ILE A 39 9.49 1.68 10.87
CA ILE A 39 8.19 2.15 10.36
C ILE A 39 8.16 3.68 10.19
N SER A 40 9.01 4.40 10.93
CA SER A 40 9.16 5.86 10.84
C SER A 40 10.06 6.29 9.66
N ALA A 41 10.79 5.35 9.04
CA ALA A 41 11.36 5.56 7.73
C ALA A 41 10.21 5.42 6.72
N GLU A 42 9.44 6.50 6.58
CA GLU A 42 8.45 6.69 5.53
C GLU A 42 9.11 6.20 4.23
N PRO A 43 8.67 5.06 3.64
CA PRO A 43 9.27 4.59 2.40
C PRO A 43 9.18 5.77 1.43
N PRO A 44 10.25 6.09 0.67
CA PRO A 44 10.26 7.29 -0.15
C PRO A 44 8.98 7.24 -0.99
N ARG A 45 8.12 8.24 -0.83
CA ARG A 45 6.74 8.23 -1.36
C ARG A 45 6.69 7.85 -2.83
N GLU A 46 7.78 8.12 -3.56
CA GLU A 46 8.00 7.73 -4.94
C GLU A 46 8.06 6.20 -5.19
N LEU A 47 8.66 5.40 -4.30
CA LEU A 47 8.66 3.94 -4.46
C LEU A 47 7.24 3.38 -4.21
N PHE A 48 6.54 3.92 -3.22
CA PHE A 48 5.17 3.52 -2.90
C PHE A 48 4.20 3.92 -4.02
N SER A 49 4.34 5.12 -4.57
CA SER A 49 3.53 5.58 -5.70
C SER A 49 3.85 4.79 -6.97
N GLN A 50 5.12 4.45 -7.24
CA GLN A 50 5.48 3.58 -8.37
C GLN A 50 4.89 2.18 -8.24
N GLU A 51 4.89 1.61 -7.03
CA GLU A 51 4.28 0.30 -6.80
C GLU A 51 2.76 0.34 -6.95
N LEU A 52 2.09 1.40 -6.51
CA LEU A 52 0.64 1.60 -6.73
C LEU A 52 0.30 1.82 -8.21
N VAL A 53 1.07 2.64 -8.94
CA VAL A 53 0.91 2.85 -10.38
C VAL A 53 1.05 1.52 -11.14
N SER A 54 2.11 0.75 -10.88
CA SER A 54 2.36 -0.52 -11.58
C SER A 54 1.29 -1.58 -11.28
N ARG A 55 0.76 -1.63 -10.06
CA ARG A 55 -0.36 -2.52 -9.70
C ARG A 55 -1.63 -2.13 -10.45
N CYS A 56 -1.94 -0.83 -10.53
CA CYS A 56 -3.10 -0.34 -11.27
C CYS A 56 -2.98 -0.61 -12.77
N GLU A 57 -1.82 -0.34 -13.37
CA GLU A 57 -1.53 -0.66 -14.78
C GLU A 57 -1.74 -2.16 -15.06
N THR A 58 -1.24 -3.02 -14.17
CA THR A 58 -1.40 -4.47 -14.31
C THR A 58 -2.88 -4.89 -14.27
N SER A 59 -3.67 -4.33 -13.35
CA SER A 59 -5.13 -4.58 -13.28
C SER A 59 -5.87 -4.11 -14.53
N LEU A 60 -5.49 -2.95 -15.09
CA LEU A 60 -6.07 -2.41 -16.32
C LEU A 60 -5.70 -3.27 -17.55
N MET A 61 -4.44 -3.69 -17.66
CA MET A 61 -4.01 -4.62 -18.71
C MET A 61 -4.73 -5.97 -18.63
N GLN A 62 -4.97 -6.50 -17.42
CA GLN A 62 -5.75 -7.73 -17.23
C GLN A 62 -7.20 -7.59 -17.67
N ALA A 63 -7.74 -6.37 -17.65
CA ALA A 63 -9.07 -6.05 -18.14
C ALA A 63 -9.10 -5.71 -19.64
N GLU A 64 -8.00 -5.90 -20.37
CA GLU A 64 -7.84 -5.56 -21.80
C GLU A 64 -7.98 -4.04 -22.07
N LEU A 65 -7.70 -3.21 -21.06
CA LEU A 65 -7.71 -1.75 -21.09
C LEU A 65 -6.26 -1.28 -21.07
N PHE A 66 -5.65 -1.16 -22.25
CA PHE A 66 -4.22 -0.86 -22.39
C PHE A 66 -3.88 0.52 -21.79
N PRO A 67 -3.18 0.58 -20.64
CA PRO A 67 -2.88 1.83 -19.97
C PRO A 67 -1.53 2.40 -20.44
N GLU A 68 -1.45 3.71 -20.59
CA GLU A 68 -0.23 4.46 -20.82
C GLU A 68 0.12 5.33 -19.60
N ARG A 69 1.36 5.23 -19.16
CA ARG A 69 1.85 5.98 -18.00
C ARG A 69 2.37 7.35 -18.42
N MET A 70 1.79 8.41 -17.87
CA MET A 70 2.26 9.78 -18.06
C MET A 70 3.28 10.21 -17.00
N PRO A 71 4.13 11.22 -17.28
CA PRO A 71 5.23 11.66 -16.41
C PRO A 71 4.82 12.07 -14.99
N ASP A 72 3.55 12.45 -14.77
CA ASP A 72 3.04 12.89 -13.47
C ASP A 72 2.37 11.75 -12.65
N GLY A 73 2.54 10.50 -13.07
CA GLY A 73 1.89 9.34 -12.43
C GLY A 73 0.41 9.21 -12.77
N VAL A 74 -0.06 9.97 -13.76
CA VAL A 74 -1.38 9.81 -14.37
C VAL A 74 -1.36 8.57 -15.25
N ILE A 75 -2.43 7.78 -15.17
CA ILE A 75 -2.65 6.62 -16.03
C ILE A 75 -3.71 7.01 -17.05
N ASP A 76 -3.32 7.06 -18.33
CA ASP A 76 -4.24 7.27 -19.44
C ASP A 76 -4.66 5.93 -20.03
N VAL A 77 -5.95 5.78 -20.32
CA VAL A 77 -6.46 4.64 -21.07
C VAL A 77 -7.23 5.20 -22.25
N SER A 78 -6.64 5.07 -23.43
CA SER A 78 -7.19 5.59 -24.67
C SER A 78 -7.21 4.51 -25.75
N GLY A 79 -8.12 4.67 -26.71
CA GLY A 79 -8.13 3.82 -27.89
C GLY A 79 -8.55 2.38 -27.63
N VAL A 80 -9.58 2.17 -26.81
CA VAL A 80 -10.23 0.86 -26.67
C VAL A 80 -11.44 0.79 -27.61
N SER A 81 -11.47 -0.24 -28.46
CA SER A 81 -12.58 -0.50 -29.39
C SER A 81 -13.88 -0.80 -28.62
N LEU A 82 -14.97 -0.12 -29.00
CA LEU A 82 -16.31 -0.32 -28.45
C LEU A 82 -17.08 -1.42 -29.19
N ASP A 83 -16.45 -2.56 -29.50
CA ASP A 83 -17.15 -3.70 -30.10
C ASP A 83 -18.26 -4.23 -29.16
N LYS A 84 -18.08 -4.08 -27.83
CA LYS A 84 -19.05 -4.43 -26.79
C LYS A 84 -19.08 -3.36 -25.69
N PRO A 85 -19.74 -2.21 -25.92
CA PRO A 85 -19.60 -1.03 -25.07
C PRO A 85 -19.98 -1.29 -23.60
N LEU A 86 -21.08 -2.00 -23.35
CA LEU A 86 -21.52 -2.37 -22.00
C LEU A 86 -20.52 -3.27 -21.28
N LEU A 87 -19.89 -4.20 -22.01
CA LEU A 87 -18.90 -5.12 -21.44
C LEU A 87 -17.62 -4.34 -21.07
N THR A 88 -17.11 -3.53 -21.99
CA THR A 88 -15.91 -2.70 -21.81
C THR A 88 -16.09 -1.72 -20.65
N LEU A 89 -17.27 -1.11 -20.52
CA LEU A 89 -17.58 -0.18 -19.42
C LEU A 89 -17.62 -0.91 -18.06
N SER A 90 -18.20 -2.12 -18.03
CA SER A 90 -18.21 -2.94 -16.81
C SER A 90 -16.80 -3.38 -16.41
N GLN A 91 -15.97 -3.80 -17.36
CA GLN A 91 -14.57 -4.17 -17.12
C GLN A 91 -13.75 -2.98 -16.63
N ALA A 92 -13.93 -1.81 -17.24
CA ALA A 92 -13.31 -0.57 -16.79
C ALA A 92 -13.71 -0.21 -15.38
N SER A 93 -15.00 -0.28 -15.05
CA SER A 93 -15.47 0.02 -13.69
C SER A 93 -14.86 -0.89 -12.62
N VAL A 94 -14.70 -2.18 -12.93
CA VAL A 94 -14.09 -3.16 -12.01
C VAL A 94 -12.58 -2.93 -11.90
N ALA A 95 -11.90 -2.67 -13.01
CA ALA A 95 -10.46 -2.40 -13.02
C ALA A 95 -10.11 -1.10 -12.28
N ILE A 96 -10.89 -0.03 -12.48
CA ILE A 96 -10.75 1.24 -11.77
C ILE A 96 -10.96 1.04 -10.26
N GLN A 97 -11.93 0.22 -9.85
CA GLN A 97 -12.12 -0.11 -8.43
C GLN A 97 -10.93 -0.85 -7.80
N GLN A 98 -10.13 -1.57 -8.59
CA GLN A 98 -8.91 -2.24 -8.12
C GLN A 98 -7.72 -1.27 -7.99
N CYS A 99 -7.78 -0.09 -8.61
CA CYS A 99 -6.75 0.95 -8.53
C CYS A 99 -6.87 1.78 -7.25
N ALA A 100 -6.52 1.19 -6.11
CA ALA A 100 -6.50 1.89 -4.82
C ALA A 100 -5.53 3.08 -4.83
N GLY A 101 -6.00 4.25 -4.39
CA GLY A 101 -5.21 5.49 -4.37
C GLY A 101 -5.28 6.33 -5.65
N PHE A 102 -6.15 5.96 -6.59
CA PHE A 102 -6.43 6.73 -7.80
C PHE A 102 -7.89 7.21 -7.84
N THR A 103 -8.10 8.34 -8.51
CA THR A 103 -9.41 8.94 -8.76
C THR A 103 -9.58 9.10 -10.26
N LEU A 104 -10.80 8.85 -10.75
CA LEU A 104 -11.18 9.13 -12.13
C LEU A 104 -11.25 10.65 -12.32
N ASP A 105 -10.43 11.17 -13.24
CA ASP A 105 -10.40 12.60 -13.58
C ASP A 105 -11.24 12.87 -14.83
N THR A 106 -10.87 12.26 -15.95
CA THR A 106 -11.66 12.31 -17.18
C THR A 106 -12.24 10.95 -17.52
N PHE A 107 -13.45 10.95 -18.08
CA PHE A 107 -14.06 9.78 -18.69
C PHE A 107 -14.89 10.22 -19.89
N CYS A 108 -14.67 9.56 -21.01
CA CYS A 108 -15.34 9.84 -22.26
C CYS A 108 -15.54 8.53 -23.04
N MET A 109 -16.72 8.41 -23.64
CA MET A 109 -17.12 7.20 -24.36
C MET A 109 -18.03 7.54 -25.54
N GLY A 110 -17.82 6.86 -26.67
CA GLY A 110 -18.63 6.99 -27.89
C GLY A 110 -18.06 8.00 -28.89
N ASP A 111 -18.86 8.34 -29.90
CA ASP A 111 -18.45 9.16 -31.05
C ASP A 111 -18.11 10.62 -30.70
N GLY A 112 -18.39 11.05 -29.45
CA GLY A 112 -18.02 12.36 -28.93
C GLY A 112 -16.61 12.42 -28.34
N CYS A 113 -15.86 11.32 -28.38
CA CYS A 113 -14.50 11.26 -27.84
C CYS A 113 -13.46 11.68 -28.88
N GLU A 114 -12.57 12.61 -28.50
CA GLU A 114 -11.53 13.13 -29.39
C GLU A 114 -10.51 12.06 -29.81
N THR A 115 -10.39 10.98 -29.03
CA THR A 115 -9.55 9.83 -29.33
C THR A 115 -10.36 8.73 -29.99
N SER A 116 -9.85 8.23 -31.13
CA SER A 116 -10.35 7.02 -31.79
C SER A 116 -9.37 5.87 -31.51
N PRO A 117 -9.81 4.70 -30.99
CA PRO A 117 -11.21 4.33 -30.71
C PRO A 117 -11.87 4.92 -29.43
N PRO A 118 -13.21 4.79 -29.28
CA PRO A 118 -14.08 5.73 -28.55
C PRO A 118 -14.21 5.49 -27.04
N LEU A 119 -13.17 5.03 -26.34
CA LEU A 119 -13.14 5.02 -24.88
C LEU A 119 -11.85 5.71 -24.42
N HIS A 120 -12.00 6.71 -23.57
CA HIS A 120 -10.91 7.47 -22.97
C HIS A 120 -11.18 7.72 -21.49
N PHE A 121 -10.24 7.40 -20.62
CA PHE A 121 -10.30 7.85 -19.24
C PHE A 121 -8.92 8.02 -18.61
N THR A 122 -8.81 8.99 -17.71
CA THR A 122 -7.59 9.25 -16.96
C THR A 122 -7.80 8.96 -15.48
N LEU A 123 -6.81 8.31 -14.89
CA LEU A 123 -6.72 8.08 -13.44
C LEU A 123 -5.59 8.91 -12.88
N ILE A 124 -5.91 9.78 -11.92
CA ILE A 124 -4.94 10.61 -11.22
C ILE A 124 -4.78 10.13 -9.77
N PRO A 125 -3.59 10.24 -9.17
CA PRO A 125 -3.41 9.91 -7.76
C PRO A 125 -4.36 10.74 -6.89
N THR A 126 -5.04 10.12 -5.92
CA THR A 126 -5.95 10.82 -5.00
C THR A 126 -5.25 11.88 -4.16
N GLU A 127 -3.93 11.82 -4.03
CA GLU A 127 -3.14 12.86 -3.38
C GLU A 127 -3.06 14.16 -4.21
N ALA A 128 -3.23 14.08 -5.53
CA ALA A 128 -3.15 15.22 -6.45
C ALA A 128 -4.45 16.03 -6.56
N THR A 129 -5.57 15.55 -6.01
CA THR A 129 -6.90 16.21 -6.05
C THR A 129 -7.23 17.04 -4.82
N ARG A 130 -6.27 17.23 -3.90
CA ARG A 130 -6.50 17.86 -2.59
C ARG A 130 -6.00 19.29 -2.47
#